data_AF-A0AA97B2R9-F1
#
_entry.id   AF-A0AA97B2R9-F1
#
_cell.length_a   1.000
_cell.length_b   1.000
_cell.length_c   1.000
_cell.angle_alpha   90.00
_cell.angle_beta   90.00
_cell.angle_gamma   90.00
#
_symmetry.space_group_name_H-M   'P 1'
#
loop_
_entity.id
_entity.type
_entity.pdbx_description
1 polymer ?
#
loop_
_entity_poly.entity_id
_entity_poly.type
_entity_poly.pdbx_seq_one_letter_code
_entity_poly.pdbx_strand_id
1 'polypeptide(L)'
;MGDGVYYASHGSPLGKTTGVVGAEKRKSCIPPSSVVDSRGRTMTLADYHSHPWSPSPMSVFDFQNRTQVWLIRIQFDVACTVMKYVPHKNTPRPGEVYVRRERHWRLVGLLESERDKELGIVRPVEGDT
;
A
#
# COMPACT_ATOMS: atom_id res chain seq x y z
N MET A 1 -0.93 18.16 29.13
CA MET A 1 -0.31 16.88 28.75
C MET A 1 -1.04 16.42 27.49
N GLY A 2 -0.31 16.19 26.40
CA GLY A 2 -0.91 15.79 25.12
C GLY A 2 -1.64 14.45 25.25
N ASP A 3 -2.59 14.24 24.36
CA ASP A 3 -3.46 13.07 24.16
C ASP A 3 -2.77 11.69 24.04
N GLY A 4 -1.46 11.61 24.24
CA GLY A 4 -0.71 10.35 24.31
C GLY A 4 -0.48 9.67 22.97
N VAL A 5 -0.75 10.36 21.85
CA VAL A 5 -0.58 9.83 20.50
C VAL A 5 0.78 10.28 19.95
N TYR A 6 1.63 9.31 19.59
CA TYR A 6 2.95 9.56 19.02
C TYR A 6 3.04 8.97 17.61
N TYR A 7 3.56 9.76 16.67
CA TYR A 7 3.76 9.35 15.27
C TYR A 7 5.25 9.14 15.00
N ALA A 8 5.59 8.10 14.25
CA ALA A 8 6.93 7.84 13.75
C ALA A 8 6.86 7.35 12.30
N SER A 9 7.71 7.88 11.43
CA SER A 9 7.90 7.40 10.06
C SER A 9 9.20 6.60 9.98
N HIS A 10 9.13 5.42 9.38
CA HIS A 10 10.30 4.57 9.16
C HIS A 10 10.35 4.20 7.68
N GLY A 11 11.46 4.52 7.00
CA GLY A 11 11.66 4.09 5.62
C GLY A 11 11.77 2.57 5.58
N SER A 12 11.03 1.90 4.69
CA SER A 12 11.24 0.47 4.45
C SER A 12 12.67 0.29 3.91
N PRO A 13 13.53 -0.51 4.58
CA PRO A 13 14.87 -0.76 4.06
C PRO A 13 14.75 -1.41 2.68
N LEU A 14 15.61 -0.99 1.76
CA LEU A 14 15.70 -1.64 0.46
C LEU A 14 16.06 -3.11 0.70
N GLY A 15 15.20 -4.02 0.24
CA GLY A 15 15.54 -5.44 0.24
C GLY A 15 16.72 -5.71 -0.69
N LYS A 16 17.21 -6.95 -0.71
CA LYS A 16 18.11 -7.37 -1.80
C LYS A 16 17.42 -7.06 -3.13
N THR A 17 18.16 -6.52 -4.09
CA THR A 17 17.67 -6.32 -5.47
C THR A 17 17.33 -7.68 -6.08
N THR A 18 16.14 -8.19 -5.82
CA THR A 18 15.66 -9.45 -6.38
C THR A 18 15.07 -9.16 -7.74
N GLY A 19 15.82 -9.44 -8.79
CA GLY A 19 15.31 -9.42 -10.16
C GLY A 19 15.84 -8.27 -10.99
N VAL A 20 16.99 -8.52 -11.62
CA VAL A 20 17.26 -8.34 -13.05
C VAL A 20 16.82 -6.99 -13.65
N VAL A 21 17.83 -6.20 -14.04
CA VAL A 21 17.74 -5.21 -15.13
C VAL A 21 17.05 -5.89 -16.33
N GLY A 22 15.77 -5.61 -16.55
CA GLY A 22 14.92 -6.30 -17.53
C GLY A 22 13.51 -5.69 -17.58
N ALA A 23 12.71 -6.08 -18.57
CA ALA A 23 11.40 -5.48 -18.90
C ALA A 23 10.40 -5.45 -17.72
N GLU A 24 10.51 -6.38 -16.78
CA GLU A 24 9.69 -6.41 -15.57
C GLU A 24 10.37 -5.62 -14.44
N LYS A 25 10.18 -4.30 -14.45
CA LYS A 25 10.69 -3.39 -13.43
C LYS A 25 10.05 -3.73 -12.06
N ARG A 26 10.75 -4.51 -11.22
CA ARG A 26 10.30 -4.93 -9.87
C ARG A 26 11.21 -4.37 -8.79
N LYS A 27 10.61 -3.90 -7.69
CA LYS A 27 11.32 -3.46 -6.47
C LYS A 27 11.04 -4.47 -5.36
N SER A 28 12.07 -4.82 -4.60
CA SER A 28 11.93 -5.64 -3.39
C SER A 28 12.09 -4.76 -2.16
N CYS A 29 11.01 -4.61 -1.39
CA CYS A 29 11.01 -3.91 -0.12
C CYS A 29 10.52 -4.89 0.96
N ILE A 30 11.12 -4.81 2.14
CA ILE A 30 10.65 -5.57 3.30
C ILE A 30 9.99 -4.56 4.24
N PRO A 31 8.65 -4.64 4.46
CA PRO A 31 8.02 -3.77 5.43
C PRO A 31 8.52 -4.09 6.84
N PRO A 32 8.68 -3.10 7.72
CA PRO A 32 8.97 -3.36 9.12
C PRO A 32 7.84 -4.16 9.75
N SER A 33 8.17 -5.26 10.44
CA SER A 33 7.19 -6.17 11.04
C SER A 33 6.59 -5.64 12.36
N SER A 34 7.29 -4.74 13.03
CA SER A 34 6.83 -4.07 14.25
C SER A 34 7.52 -2.70 14.40
N VAL A 35 6.84 -1.78 15.09
CA VAL A 35 7.41 -0.50 15.51
C VAL A 35 7.44 -0.52 17.03
N VAL A 36 8.62 -0.33 17.64
CA VAL A 36 8.75 -0.22 19.10
C VAL A 36 9.03 1.23 19.44
N ASP A 37 8.17 1.84 20.26
CA ASP A 37 8.35 3.20 20.75
C ASP A 37 8.25 3.20 22.28
N SER A 38 9.29 3.68 22.95
CA SER A 38 9.35 3.79 24.42
C SER A 38 8.23 4.64 25.03
N ARG A 39 7.57 5.47 24.22
CA ARG A 39 6.52 6.40 24.65
C ARG A 39 5.14 5.74 24.78
N GLY A 40 4.94 4.50 24.31
CA GLY A 40 3.69 3.79 24.50
C GLY A 40 3.36 2.71 23.46
N ARG A 41 2.07 2.37 23.35
CA ARG A 41 1.57 1.43 22.34
C ARG A 41 1.59 2.07 20.96
N THR A 42 2.33 1.47 20.05
CA THR A 42 2.44 1.89 18.65
C THR A 42 1.39 1.23 17.79
N MET A 43 0.96 1.94 16.74
CA MET A 43 0.13 1.40 15.67
C MET A 43 0.63 1.95 14.34
N THR A 44 0.89 1.08 13.38
CA THR A 44 1.31 1.48 12.04
C THR A 44 0.09 2.00 11.27
N LEU A 45 0.04 3.32 11.03
CA LEU A 45 -1.08 3.93 10.32
C LEU A 45 -0.97 3.75 8.81
N ALA A 46 0.21 3.99 8.25
CA ALA A 46 0.40 4.10 6.82
C ALA A 46 1.75 3.54 6.38
N ASP A 47 1.77 3.02 5.15
CA ASP A 47 2.97 2.72 4.39
C ASP A 47 3.08 3.64 3.17
N TYR A 48 4.31 4.07 2.88
CA TYR A 48 4.62 4.91 1.73
C TYR A 48 5.76 4.25 0.96
N HIS A 49 5.54 4.01 -0.33
CA HIS A 49 6.57 3.42 -1.19
C HIS A 49 6.63 4.10 -2.56
N SER A 50 7.86 4.33 -3.01
CA SER A 50 8.17 4.92 -4.31
C SER A 50 8.71 3.87 -5.26
N HIS A 51 8.29 3.95 -6.52
CA HIS A 51 8.87 3.20 -7.62
C HIS A 51 9.67 4.14 -8.55
N PRO A 52 10.94 3.83 -8.88
CA PRO A 52 11.78 4.71 -9.70
C PRO A 52 11.48 4.64 -11.21
N TRP A 53 10.28 4.22 -11.60
CA TRP A 53 9.83 4.13 -13.00
C TRP A 53 8.33 4.38 -13.11
N SER A 54 7.87 4.77 -14.30
CA SER A 54 6.45 4.92 -14.65
C SER A 54 6.16 4.23 -16.01
N PRO A 55 4.95 3.68 -16.24
CA PRO A 55 3.90 3.47 -15.24
C PRO A 55 4.34 2.44 -14.19
N SER A 56 3.82 2.59 -12.98
CA SER A 56 4.09 1.65 -11.92
C SER A 56 2.85 1.47 -11.06
N PRO A 57 1.99 0.48 -11.38
CA PRO A 57 0.85 0.14 -10.55
C PRO A 57 1.30 -0.60 -9.28
N MET A 58 0.44 -0.65 -8.26
CA MET A 58 0.62 -1.59 -7.15
C MET A 58 0.56 -3.03 -7.68
N SER A 59 1.47 -3.87 -7.22
CA SER A 59 1.51 -5.28 -7.59
C SER A 59 0.49 -6.11 -6.80
N VAL A 60 0.21 -7.34 -7.25
CA VAL A 60 -0.61 -8.29 -6.48
C VAL A 60 -0.06 -8.48 -5.05
N PHE A 61 1.26 -8.55 -4.90
CA PHE A 61 1.90 -8.66 -3.57
C PHE A 61 1.64 -7.44 -2.68
N ASP A 62 1.45 -6.27 -3.28
CA ASP A 62 1.16 -5.05 -2.55
C ASP A 62 -0.26 -5.02 -1.97
N PHE A 63 -1.14 -5.89 -2.46
CA PHE A 63 -2.53 -6.00 -2.03
C PHE A 63 -2.78 -7.16 -1.05
N GLN A 64 -1.90 -8.15 -0.98
CA GLN A 64 -2.11 -9.34 -0.15
C GLN A 64 -2.19 -9.01 1.34
N ASN A 65 -3.19 -9.55 2.05
CA ASN A 65 -3.40 -9.38 3.50
C ASN A 65 -2.15 -9.67 4.34
N ARG A 66 -1.28 -10.59 3.91
CA ARG A 66 -0.03 -10.91 4.60
C ARG A 66 0.96 -9.75 4.65
N THR A 67 0.90 -8.82 3.70
CA THR A 67 1.74 -7.62 3.66
C THR A 67 1.05 -6.42 4.31
N GLN A 68 -0.28 -6.45 4.50
CA GLN A 68 -1.05 -5.33 5.07
C GLN A 68 -0.94 -5.28 6.61
N VAL A 69 0.08 -4.59 7.10
CA VAL A 69 0.27 -4.27 8.53
C VAL A 69 -0.08 -2.83 8.88
N TRP A 70 -0.54 -2.05 7.90
CA TRP A 70 -0.96 -0.65 7.98
C TRP A 70 -2.45 -0.50 7.67
N LEU A 71 -3.02 0.65 8.03
CA LEU A 71 -4.40 1.01 7.69
C LEU A 71 -4.53 1.53 6.25
N ILE A 72 -3.47 2.14 5.71
CA ILE A 72 -3.42 2.63 4.33
C ILE A 72 -2.03 2.42 3.72
N ARG A 73 -1.97 2.23 2.41
CA ARG A 73 -0.73 2.27 1.63
C ARG A 73 -0.82 3.32 0.55
N ILE A 74 0.25 4.08 0.36
CA ILE A 74 0.38 5.11 -0.67
C ILE A 74 1.58 4.77 -1.56
N GLN A 75 1.31 4.52 -2.85
CA GLN A 75 2.33 4.33 -3.88
C GLN A 75 2.46 5.59 -4.74
N PHE A 76 3.67 5.92 -5.15
CA PHE A 76 3.89 6.94 -6.18
C PHE A 76 5.04 6.58 -7.11
N ASP A 77 4.93 7.05 -8.35
CA ASP A 77 5.92 6.85 -9.40
C ASP A 77 6.56 8.17 -9.87
N VAL A 78 7.54 8.06 -10.78
CA VAL A 78 8.28 9.23 -11.32
C VAL A 78 7.44 10.14 -12.22
N ALA A 79 6.24 9.70 -12.63
CA ALA A 79 5.26 10.52 -13.34
C ALA A 79 4.22 11.14 -12.38
N CYS A 80 4.47 11.09 -11.06
CA CYS A 80 3.57 11.58 -10.02
C CYS A 80 2.19 10.91 -10.02
N THR A 81 2.07 9.68 -10.55
CA THR A 81 0.85 8.89 -10.36
C THR A 81 0.83 8.40 -8.92
N VAL A 82 -0.13 8.91 -8.14
CA VAL A 82 -0.32 8.51 -6.74
C VAL A 82 -1.46 7.52 -6.65
N MET A 83 -1.21 6.35 -6.08
CA MET A 83 -2.22 5.35 -5.78
C MET A 83 -2.36 5.17 -4.27
N LYS A 84 -3.56 4.78 -3.83
CA LYS A 84 -3.87 4.49 -2.42
C LYS A 84 -4.57 3.15 -2.32
N TYR A 85 -4.17 2.32 -1.36
CA TYR A 85 -4.88 1.10 -1.00
C TYR A 85 -5.34 1.17 0.46
N VAL A 86 -6.61 0.83 0.68
CA VAL A 86 -7.22 0.68 2.01
C VAL A 86 -7.65 -0.78 2.17
N PRO A 87 -6.92 -1.59 2.94
CA PRO A 87 -7.13 -3.04 2.96
C PRO A 87 -8.39 -3.51 3.68
N HIS A 88 -8.87 -2.75 4.67
CA HIS A 88 -10.00 -3.17 5.52
C HIS A 88 -9.81 -4.58 6.08
N LYS A 89 -8.57 -4.88 6.50
CA LYS A 89 -8.15 -6.19 7.01
C LYS A 89 -8.97 -6.59 8.24
N ASN A 90 -9.37 -7.86 8.31
CA ASN A 90 -10.21 -8.42 9.38
C ASN A 90 -11.59 -7.74 9.51
N THR A 91 -12.10 -7.16 8.43
CA THR A 91 -13.45 -6.58 8.40
C THR A 91 -14.17 -7.06 7.14
N PRO A 92 -15.51 -7.18 7.15
CA PRO A 92 -16.27 -7.61 5.97
C PRO A 92 -16.28 -6.57 4.83
N ARG A 93 -15.71 -5.38 5.03
CA ARG A 93 -15.66 -4.34 3.98
C ARG A 93 -14.68 -4.73 2.88
N PRO A 94 -14.99 -4.51 1.60
CA PRO A 94 -14.03 -4.72 0.52
C PRO A 94 -12.73 -3.93 0.74
N GLY A 95 -11.61 -4.45 0.25
CA GLY A 95 -10.41 -3.63 0.11
C GLY A 95 -10.62 -2.60 -1.01
N GLU A 96 -10.16 -1.38 -0.83
CA GLU A 96 -10.44 -0.26 -1.75
C GLU A 96 -9.14 0.27 -2.37
N VAL A 97 -9.07 0.29 -3.71
CA VAL A 97 -7.91 0.79 -4.47
C VAL A 97 -8.30 2.08 -5.18
N TYR A 98 -7.49 3.11 -5.00
CA TYR A 98 -7.72 4.44 -5.55
C TYR A 98 -6.53 4.93 -6.35
N VAL A 99 -6.80 5.80 -7.33
CA VAL A 99 -5.80 6.65 -7.97
C VAL A 99 -6.13 8.12 -7.73
N ARG A 100 -5.11 8.95 -7.56
CA ARG A 100 -5.24 10.39 -7.43
C ARG A 100 -5.34 11.01 -8.83
N ARG A 101 -6.46 11.67 -9.11
CA ARG A 101 -6.70 12.44 -10.35
C ARG A 101 -7.32 13.77 -9.98
N GLU A 102 -6.85 14.87 -10.57
CA GLU A 102 -7.46 16.20 -10.39
C GLU A 102 -7.69 16.61 -8.93
N ARG A 103 -6.79 16.23 -8.02
CA ARG A 103 -6.95 16.45 -6.57
C ARG A 103 -8.18 15.76 -5.96
N HIS A 104 -8.64 14.66 -6.56
CA HIS A 104 -9.66 13.75 -6.04
C HIS A 104 -9.14 12.30 -6.02
N TRP A 105 -9.63 11.51 -5.07
CA TRP A 105 -9.38 10.06 -5.03
C TRP A 105 -10.47 9.37 -5.83
N ARG A 106 -10.12 8.75 -6.95
CA ARG A 106 -11.03 7.95 -7.77
C ARG A 106 -10.87 6.48 -7.39
N LEU A 107 -11.96 5.82 -7.03
CA LEU A 107 -11.96 4.39 -6.75
C LEU A 107 -11.79 3.66 -8.08
N VAL A 108 -10.76 2.84 -8.21
CA VAL A 108 -10.43 2.12 -9.46
C VAL A 108 -10.49 0.61 -9.30
N GLY A 109 -10.57 0.11 -8.07
CA GLY A 109 -10.70 -1.32 -7.85
C GLY A 109 -11.11 -1.70 -6.44
N LEU A 110 -11.67 -2.91 -6.33
CA LEU A 110 -12.15 -3.51 -5.10
C LEU A 110 -11.59 -4.93 -4.91
N LEU A 111 -11.32 -5.29 -3.67
CA LEU A 111 -11.09 -6.67 -3.25
C LEU A 111 -12.33 -7.11 -2.48
N GLU A 112 -13.30 -7.69 -3.19
CA GLU A 112 -14.69 -7.87 -2.71
C GLU A 112 -14.82 -8.91 -1.60
N SER A 113 -13.97 -9.93 -1.60
CA SER A 113 -14.00 -11.02 -0.63
C SER A 113 -12.72 -11.10 0.22
N GLU A 114 -12.78 -11.77 1.36
CA GLU A 114 -11.57 -12.10 2.13
C GLU A 114 -10.57 -12.91 1.30
N ARG A 115 -11.05 -13.80 0.42
CA ARG A 115 -10.21 -14.55 -0.51
C ARG A 115 -9.50 -13.63 -1.52
N ASP A 116 -10.17 -12.59 -2.02
CA ASP A 116 -9.55 -11.60 -2.88
C ASP A 116 -8.46 -10.84 -2.14
N LYS A 117 -8.70 -10.47 -0.87
CA LYS A 117 -7.69 -9.82 0.00
C LYS A 117 -6.51 -10.74 0.33
N GLU A 118 -6.74 -12.03 0.54
CA GLU A 118 -5.67 -13.01 0.75
C GLU A 118 -4.78 -13.16 -0.48
N LEU A 119 -5.39 -13.24 -1.67
CA LEU A 119 -4.70 -13.46 -2.93
C LEU A 119 -4.15 -12.16 -3.54
N GLY A 120 -4.66 -10.99 -3.15
CA GLY A 120 -4.34 -9.69 -3.73
C GLY A 120 -5.05 -9.44 -5.07
N ILE A 121 -6.24 -10.03 -5.28
CA ILE A 121 -7.00 -9.94 -6.53
C ILE A 121 -7.86 -8.69 -6.50
N VAL A 122 -7.52 -7.70 -7.33
CA VAL A 122 -8.29 -6.47 -7.49
C VAL A 122 -9.25 -6.63 -8.66
N ARG A 123 -10.53 -6.38 -8.42
CA ARG A 123 -11.55 -6.26 -9.45
C ARG A 123 -11.70 -4.79 -9.84
N PRO A 124 -11.69 -4.45 -11.14
CA PRO A 124 -11.92 -3.08 -11.56
C PRO A 124 -13.33 -2.64 -11.18
N VAL A 125 -13.47 -1.36 -10.82
CA VAL A 125 -14.81 -0.75 -10.70
C VAL A 125 -15.21 -0.24 -12.07
N GLU A 126 -16.40 -0.61 -12.55
CA GLU A 126 -16.94 -0.07 -13.81
C GLU A 126 -17.23 1.43 -13.64
N GLY A 127 -16.65 2.25 -14.52
CA GLY A 127 -16.85 3.70 -14.56
C GLY A 127 -15.55 4.50 -14.40
N ASP A 128 -14.78 4.59 -15.49
CA ASP A 128 -13.93 5.74 -15.89
C ASP A 128 -13.01 5.27 -17.02
N THR A 129 -13.58 5.11 -18.22
CA THR A 129 -12.85 5.28 -19.50
C THR A 129 -12.97 6.73 -19.93
#